data_AF-A0A226M8R2-F1
#
_entry.id   AF-A0A226M8R2-F1
#
_cell.length_a   1.000
_cell.length_b   1.000
_cell.length_c   1.000
_cell.angle_alpha   90.00
_cell.angle_beta   90.00
_cell.angle_gamma   90.00
#
_symmetry.space_group_name_H-M   'P 1'
#
loop_
_entity.id
_entity.type
_entity.pdbx_description
1 polymer ?
#
loop_
_entity_poly.entity_id
_entity_poly.type
_entity_poly.pdbx_seq_one_letter_code
_entity_poly.pdbx_strand_id
1 'polypeptide(L)'
;MALCRCVRRIGAAAATATGTATGSSAPPAKRGVTVEVLERLEHLALVDFRDAEGVERLRDAVRFAERLREVDTEGIEPMDSVLEDREDDVTEGNCTAELLKNAGEKVEEYFVAPPGNIPLPKLEERDALLKGSQ
;
A
#
# COMPACT_ATOMS: atom_id res chain seq x y z
N MET A 1 2.75 -44.56 1.14
CA MET A 1 4.16 -44.28 1.48
C MET A 1 4.31 -42.79 1.75
N ALA A 2 5.02 -42.44 2.83
CA ALA A 2 5.43 -41.11 3.29
C ALA A 2 4.33 -40.11 3.70
N LEU A 3 3.96 -40.18 4.99
CA LEU A 3 3.35 -39.08 5.74
C LEU A 3 4.46 -38.04 6.03
N CYS A 4 4.46 -36.89 5.36
CA CYS A 4 5.44 -35.84 5.64
C CYS A 4 4.91 -34.95 6.77
N ARG A 5 5.26 -35.30 8.01
CA ARG A 5 5.07 -34.45 9.20
C ARG A 5 6.12 -33.32 9.16
N CYS A 6 5.71 -32.11 8.80
CA CYS A 6 6.48 -30.90 9.09
C CYS A 6 5.85 -30.16 10.27
N VAL A 7 6.13 -30.64 11.49
CA VAL A 7 5.91 -29.84 12.70
C VAL A 7 7.08 -28.88 12.80
N ARG A 8 6.90 -27.62 12.40
CA ARG A 8 7.90 -26.58 12.65
C ARG A 8 7.78 -26.16 14.13
N ARG A 9 8.72 -26.65 14.93
CA ARG A 9 8.97 -26.13 16.28
C ARG A 9 9.37 -24.66 16.16
N ILE A 10 8.53 -23.75 16.62
CA ILE A 10 8.97 -22.39 16.93
C ILE A 10 9.74 -22.49 18.25
N GLY A 11 11.06 -22.40 18.15
CA GLY A 11 11.94 -22.35 19.30
C GLY A 11 11.65 -21.08 20.11
N ALA A 12 11.25 -21.28 21.37
CA ALA A 12 11.25 -20.23 22.37
C ALA A 12 12.71 -19.85 22.67
N ALA A 13 13.15 -18.71 22.15
CA ALA A 13 14.35 -18.05 22.63
C ALA A 13 13.93 -17.00 23.67
N ALA A 14 14.08 -17.35 24.95
CA ALA A 14 13.97 -16.41 26.05
C ALA A 14 15.14 -15.41 25.97
N ALA A 15 14.86 -14.19 25.51
CA ALA A 15 15.76 -13.07 25.66
C ALA A 15 15.26 -12.21 26.82
N THR A 16 15.86 -12.38 27.99
CA THR A 16 15.79 -11.40 29.08
C THR A 16 16.54 -10.16 28.65
N ALA A 17 15.81 -9.17 28.15
CA ALA A 17 16.29 -7.80 27.98
C ALA A 17 15.46 -6.89 28.86
N THR A 18 16.02 -6.54 30.03
CA THR A 18 15.62 -5.41 30.83
C THR A 18 15.84 -4.15 29.99
N GLY A 19 14.76 -3.66 29.37
CA GLY A 19 14.75 -2.43 28.59
C GLY A 19 13.70 -1.49 29.15
N THR A 20 14.12 -0.51 29.93
CA THR A 20 13.32 0.67 30.24
C THR A 20 13.07 1.44 28.95
N ALA A 21 11.88 1.30 28.37
CA ALA A 21 11.44 2.12 27.24
C ALA A 21 10.56 3.26 27.77
N THR A 22 11.21 4.34 28.20
CA THR A 22 10.63 5.67 28.10
C THR A 22 10.29 5.93 26.63
N GLY A 23 9.00 6.02 26.33
CA GLY A 23 8.50 6.26 24.99
C GLY A 23 7.23 7.10 25.00
N SER A 24 7.21 8.19 25.77
CA SER A 24 6.26 9.27 25.53
C SER A 24 6.64 9.92 24.19
N SER A 25 6.16 9.36 23.08
CA SER A 25 6.22 10.06 21.80
C SER A 25 5.09 11.08 21.82
N ALA A 26 5.43 12.31 22.19
CA ALA A 26 4.56 13.46 21.94
C ALA A 26 4.01 13.38 20.51
N PRO A 27 2.71 13.68 20.30
CA PRO A 27 2.09 13.54 18.99
C PRO A 27 2.89 14.33 17.96
N PRO A 28 3.23 13.73 16.79
CA PRO A 28 3.95 14.45 15.76
C PRO A 28 3.15 15.70 15.40
N ALA A 29 3.83 16.86 15.45
CA ALA A 29 3.23 18.15 15.14
C ALA A 29 2.43 18.06 13.84
N LYS A 30 1.21 18.59 13.85
CA LYS A 30 0.24 18.61 12.73
C LYS A 30 0.92 19.06 11.44
N ARG A 31 1.45 18.11 10.67
CA ARG A 31 2.13 18.39 9.42
C ARG A 31 1.04 18.37 8.35
N GLY A 32 0.66 19.54 7.87
CA GLY A 32 -0.28 19.66 6.75
C GLY A 32 0.24 18.93 5.52
N VAL A 33 -0.65 18.59 4.59
CA VAL A 33 -0.28 17.99 3.31
C VAL A 33 0.54 19.02 2.50
N THR A 34 1.86 18.82 2.43
CA THR A 34 2.78 19.62 1.62
C THR A 34 2.79 19.16 0.17
N VAL A 35 3.31 19.98 -0.73
CA VAL A 35 3.43 19.66 -2.15
C VAL A 35 4.33 18.42 -2.37
N GLU A 36 5.46 18.33 -1.66
CA GLU A 36 6.36 17.16 -1.70
C GLU A 36 5.67 15.85 -1.27
N VAL A 37 4.79 15.92 -0.25
CA VAL A 37 4.02 14.76 0.21
C VAL A 37 2.98 14.37 -0.84
N LEU A 38 2.36 15.35 -1.49
CA LEU A 38 1.40 15.11 -2.55
C LEU A 38 2.06 14.39 -3.74
N GLU A 39 3.19 14.91 -4.23
CA GLU A 39 3.96 14.30 -5.32
C GLU A 39 4.39 12.87 -5.00
N ARG A 40 4.84 12.65 -3.76
CA ARG A 40 5.22 11.31 -3.32
C ARG A 40 4.03 10.36 -3.30
N LEU A 41 2.86 10.85 -2.88
CA LEU A 41 1.64 10.07 -2.83
C LEU A 41 1.14 9.73 -4.23
N GLU A 42 1.18 10.67 -5.18
CA GLU A 42 0.85 10.43 -6.59
C GLU A 42 1.72 9.32 -7.17
N HIS A 43 3.02 9.38 -6.90
CA HIS A 43 3.98 8.39 -7.39
C HIS A 43 3.72 6.98 -6.82
N LEU A 44 3.40 6.88 -5.53
CA LEU A 44 3.15 5.58 -4.88
C LEU A 44 1.78 5.00 -5.26
N ALA A 45 0.78 5.85 -5.41
CA ALA A 45 -0.57 5.42 -5.77
C ALA A 45 -0.76 5.20 -7.28
N LEU A 46 0.18 5.67 -8.10
CA LEU A 46 0.06 5.73 -9.56
C LEU A 46 -1.21 6.50 -10.00
N VAL A 47 -1.53 7.57 -9.26
CA VAL A 47 -2.70 8.44 -9.46
C VAL A 47 -2.24 9.88 -9.52
N ASP A 48 -2.90 10.71 -10.33
CA ASP A 48 -2.72 12.17 -10.38
C ASP A 48 -3.89 12.83 -9.65
N PHE A 49 -3.64 13.80 -8.76
CA PHE A 49 -4.71 14.52 -8.06
C PHE A 49 -5.43 15.54 -8.94
N ARG A 50 -5.00 15.73 -10.20
CA ARG A 50 -5.61 16.52 -11.28
C ARG A 50 -5.77 18.02 -11.01
N ASP A 51 -6.49 18.39 -9.96
CA ASP A 51 -6.93 19.75 -9.66
C ASP A 51 -6.86 20.11 -8.16
N ALA A 52 -7.07 21.40 -7.85
CA ALA A 52 -7.06 21.90 -6.48
C ALA A 52 -8.18 21.30 -5.62
N GLU A 53 -9.29 20.88 -6.22
CA GLU A 53 -10.42 20.29 -5.51
C GLU A 53 -10.08 18.90 -4.98
N GLY A 54 -9.35 18.09 -5.76
CA GLY A 54 -8.80 16.80 -5.32
C GLY A 54 -7.87 16.93 -4.12
N VAL A 55 -7.03 17.97 -4.10
CA VAL A 55 -6.11 18.25 -2.99
C VAL A 55 -6.87 18.67 -1.73
N GLU A 56 -7.92 19.50 -1.86
CA GLU A 56 -8.75 19.88 -0.71
C GLU A 56 -9.51 18.68 -0.14
N ARG A 57 -10.07 17.81 -0.99
CA ARG A 57 -10.71 16.56 -0.54
C ARG A 57 -9.75 15.68 0.25
N LEU A 58 -8.50 15.55 -0.20
CA LEU A 58 -7.46 14.83 0.52
C LEU A 58 -7.19 15.46 1.90
N ARG A 59 -7.04 16.79 1.95
CA ARG A 59 -6.80 17.53 3.20
C ARG A 59 -7.95 17.33 4.19
N ASP A 60 -9.19 17.34 3.72
CA ASP A 60 -10.36 17.12 4.56
C ASP A 60 -10.51 15.67 5.03
N ALA A 61 -10.17 14.69 4.19
CA ALA A 61 -10.12 13.28 4.59
C ALA A 61 -9.06 13.05 5.69
N VAL A 62 -7.87 13.66 5.55
CA VAL A 62 -6.84 13.62 6.59
C VAL A 62 -7.35 14.26 7.88
N ARG A 63 -7.94 15.45 7.81
CA ARG A 63 -8.54 16.14 8.97
C ARG A 63 -9.64 15.31 9.64
N PHE A 64 -10.42 14.56 8.86
CA PHE A 64 -11.44 13.66 9.38
C PHE A 64 -10.83 12.48 10.16
N ALA A 65 -9.74 11.91 9.65
CA ALA A 65 -9.03 10.79 10.29
C ALA A 65 -8.28 11.19 11.57
N GLU A 66 -7.82 12.44 11.66
CA GLU A 66 -7.13 13.00 12.83
C GLU A 66 -7.93 12.86 14.14
N ARG A 67 -9.26 12.77 14.07
CA ARG A 67 -10.13 12.56 15.25
C ARG A 67 -9.89 11.21 15.92
N LEU A 68 -9.36 10.22 15.20
CA LEU A 68 -9.00 8.92 15.78
C LEU A 68 -7.87 9.02 16.82
N ARG A 69 -7.10 10.12 16.83
CA ARG A 69 -6.04 10.36 17.84
C ARG A 69 -6.59 10.65 19.23
N GLU A 70 -7.86 11.00 19.36
CA GLU A 70 -8.51 11.24 20.65
C GLU A 70 -8.88 9.93 21.37
N VAL A 71 -8.80 8.81 20.66
CA VAL A 71 -9.11 7.49 21.20
C VAL A 71 -7.86 6.90 21.84
N ASP A 72 -7.96 6.56 23.13
CA ASP A 72 -6.90 5.84 23.84
C ASP A 72 -6.83 4.39 23.35
N THR A 73 -5.64 3.97 22.94
CA THR A 73 -5.34 2.63 22.44
C THR A 73 -4.13 2.02 23.16
N GLU A 74 -3.73 2.58 24.31
CA GLU A 74 -2.59 2.08 25.09
C GLU A 74 -2.82 0.62 25.52
N GLY A 75 -1.87 -0.25 25.18
CA GLY A 75 -1.91 -1.68 25.54
C GLY A 75 -2.86 -2.55 24.71
N ILE A 76 -3.47 -2.01 23.64
CA ILE A 76 -4.32 -2.78 22.72
C ILE A 76 -3.49 -3.35 21.57
N GLU A 77 -3.60 -4.66 21.35
CA GLU A 77 -2.96 -5.34 20.21
C GLU A 77 -3.69 -4.98 18.89
N PRO A 78 -2.97 -4.50 17.85
CA PRO A 78 -3.58 -4.20 16.55
C PRO A 78 -4.18 -5.45 15.92
N MET A 79 -5.40 -5.32 15.37
CA MET A 79 -6.05 -6.38 14.62
C MET A 79 -5.59 -6.35 13.15
N ASP A 80 -5.05 -7.46 12.65
CA ASP A 80 -4.51 -7.61 11.29
C ASP A 80 -5.47 -8.35 10.34
N SER A 81 -6.17 -9.35 10.85
CA SER A 81 -7.21 -10.11 10.14
C SER A 81 -8.32 -10.53 11.09
N VAL A 82 -9.54 -10.62 10.55
CA VAL A 82 -10.70 -11.15 11.27
C VAL A 82 -10.89 -12.65 10.98
N LEU A 83 -10.25 -13.15 9.92
CA LEU A 83 -10.48 -14.48 9.37
C LEU A 83 -9.41 -15.47 9.82
N GLU A 84 -9.81 -16.74 9.94
CA GLU A 84 -8.94 -17.86 10.29
C GLU A 84 -8.09 -18.34 9.11
N ASP A 85 -7.11 -19.19 9.42
CA ASP A 85 -6.26 -19.84 8.42
C ASP A 85 -7.09 -20.73 7.48
N ARG A 86 -6.81 -20.61 6.19
CA ARG A 86 -7.40 -21.45 5.14
C ARG A 86 -6.57 -22.72 4.94
N GLU A 87 -7.24 -23.84 4.68
CA GLU A 87 -6.59 -25.09 4.26
C GLU A 87 -5.80 -24.91 2.94
N ASP A 88 -4.65 -25.57 2.84
CA ASP A 88 -3.75 -25.50 1.68
C ASP A 88 -4.07 -26.61 0.68
N ASP A 89 -5.12 -26.40 -0.12
CA ASP A 89 -5.56 -27.31 -1.19
C ASP A 89 -5.48 -26.65 -2.57
N VAL A 90 -5.09 -27.43 -3.58
CA VAL A 90 -5.05 -26.99 -4.97
C VAL A 90 -6.44 -27.13 -5.60
N THR A 91 -7.07 -26.00 -5.94
CA THR A 91 -8.44 -25.97 -6.46
C THR A 91 -8.56 -25.80 -7.98
N GLU A 92 -7.55 -25.23 -8.64
CA GLU A 92 -7.64 -24.86 -10.07
C GLU A 92 -6.34 -25.11 -10.84
N GLY A 93 -6.47 -25.36 -12.15
CA GLY A 93 -5.36 -25.51 -13.07
C GLY A 93 -5.76 -25.30 -14.53
N ASN A 94 -4.80 -24.86 -15.36
CA ASN A 94 -4.92 -24.75 -16.81
C ASN A 94 -6.05 -23.84 -17.34
N CYS A 95 -6.32 -22.72 -16.67
CA CYS A 95 -7.38 -21.76 -17.01
C CYS A 95 -6.89 -20.56 -17.86
N THR A 96 -5.82 -20.72 -18.63
CA THR A 96 -5.16 -19.65 -19.40
C THR A 96 -6.13 -18.86 -20.30
N ALA A 97 -7.04 -19.55 -20.98
CA ALA A 97 -8.03 -18.91 -21.87
C ALA A 97 -9.00 -17.97 -21.13
N GLU A 98 -9.45 -18.36 -19.93
CA GLU A 98 -10.34 -17.55 -19.11
C GLU A 98 -9.60 -16.37 -18.48
N LEU A 99 -8.36 -16.57 -18.03
CA LEU A 99 -7.52 -15.52 -17.46
C LEU A 99 -7.18 -14.41 -18.47
N LEU A 100 -6.90 -14.79 -19.73
CA LEU A 100 -6.52 -13.86 -20.80
C LEU A 100 -7.71 -13.22 -21.53
N LYS A 101 -8.94 -13.49 -21.09
CA LYS A 101 -10.16 -12.98 -21.75
C LYS A 101 -10.28 -11.46 -21.67
N ASN A 102 -9.83 -10.88 -20.56
CA ASN A 102 -9.88 -9.43 -20.30
C ASN A 102 -8.56 -8.71 -20.61
N ALA A 103 -7.56 -9.41 -21.16
CA ALA A 103 -6.28 -8.80 -21.50
C ALA A 103 -6.45 -7.77 -22.62
N GLY A 104 -6.00 -6.53 -22.41
CA GLY A 104 -6.06 -5.47 -23.43
C GLY A 104 -5.19 -5.78 -24.65
N GLU A 105 -3.96 -6.25 -24.42
CA GLU A 105 -3.05 -6.76 -25.43
C GLU A 105 -2.40 -8.05 -24.93
N LYS A 106 -2.29 -9.04 -25.81
CA LYS A 106 -1.64 -10.32 -25.54
C LYS A 106 -0.86 -10.78 -26.75
N VAL A 107 0.28 -11.39 -26.49
CA VAL A 107 1.09 -12.08 -27.49
C VAL A 107 1.21 -13.52 -27.04
N GLU A 108 0.69 -14.44 -27.87
CA GLU A 108 0.53 -15.84 -27.52
C GLU A 108 -0.29 -16.00 -26.22
N GLU A 109 0.34 -16.52 -25.16
CA GLU A 109 -0.28 -16.72 -23.85
C GLU A 109 0.27 -15.76 -22.77
N TYR A 110 0.87 -14.64 -23.19
CA TYR A 110 1.46 -13.64 -22.30
C TYR A 110 0.71 -12.31 -22.32
N PHE A 111 0.61 -11.67 -21.15
CA PHE A 111 0.20 -10.28 -21.04
C PHE A 111 1.31 -9.37 -21.59
N VAL A 112 0.92 -8.41 -22.43
CA VAL A 112 1.86 -7.39 -22.92
C VAL A 112 1.78 -6.18 -22.00
N ALA A 113 2.93 -5.79 -21.45
CA ALA A 113 3.12 -4.53 -20.75
C ALA A 113 4.05 -3.64 -21.57
N PRO A 114 3.81 -2.32 -21.63
CA PRO A 114 4.73 -1.39 -22.26
C PRO A 114 6.15 -1.53 -21.68
N PRO A 115 7.20 -1.50 -22.51
CA PRO A 115 8.58 -1.57 -22.04
C PRO A 115 8.94 -0.23 -21.37
N GLY A 116 8.77 -0.16 -20.05
CA GLY A 116 9.17 0.99 -19.26
C GLY A 116 8.56 0.98 -17.88
N ASN A 117 9.42 0.98 -16.86
CA ASN A 117 9.05 1.56 -15.58
C ASN A 117 8.88 3.06 -15.82
N ILE A 118 7.69 3.51 -16.22
CA ILE A 118 7.41 4.90 -16.64
C ILE A 118 7.75 5.82 -15.47
N PRO A 119 8.87 6.57 -15.51
CA PRO A 119 9.11 7.61 -14.53
C PRO A 119 8.06 8.67 -14.77
N LEU A 120 7.37 9.12 -13.71
CA LEU A 120 6.51 10.29 -13.85
C LEU A 120 7.38 11.46 -14.37
N PRO A 121 6.92 12.20 -15.40
CA PRO A 121 7.65 13.36 -15.90
C PRO A 121 7.85 14.37 -14.77
N LYS A 122 9.02 15.04 -14.78
CA LYS A 122 9.37 16.01 -13.73
C LYS A 122 8.35 17.17 -13.74
N LEU A 123 8.12 17.82 -12.61
CA LEU A 123 7.15 18.94 -12.47
C LEU A 123 7.33 20.01 -13.55
N GLU A 124 8.59 20.32 -13.85
CA GLU A 124 9.00 21.29 -14.88
C GLU A 124 8.49 20.91 -16.29
N GLU A 125 8.39 19.61 -16.57
CA GLU A 125 7.87 19.06 -17.83
C GLU A 125 6.33 19.00 -17.84
N ARG A 126 5.69 18.78 -16.67
CA ARG A 126 4.21 18.84 -16.51
C ARG A 126 3.66 20.25 -16.75
N ASP A 127 4.33 21.28 -16.23
CA ASP A 127 3.96 22.69 -16.43
C ASP A 127 4.09 23.14 -17.90
N ALA A 128 5.01 22.53 -18.65
CA ALA A 128 5.19 22.79 -20.08
C ALA A 128 4.11 22.11 -20.94
N LEU A 129 3.72 20.87 -20.59
CA LEU A 129 2.65 20.13 -21.27
C LEU A 129 1.28 20.81 -21.10
N LEU A 130 1.01 21.40 -19.94
CA LEU A 130 -0.24 22.14 -19.68
C LEU A 130 -0.31 23.48 -20.43
N LYS A 131 0.84 24.12 -20.70
CA LYS A 131 0.91 25.38 -21.48
C LYS A 131 0.73 25.17 -22.99
N GLY A 132 0.94 23.96 -23.49
CA GLY A 132 0.77 23.61 -24.91
C GLY A 132 -0.67 23.27 -25.32
N SER A 133 -1.62 23.25 -24.38
CA SER A 133 -3.02 22.92 -24.62
C SER A 133 -3.95 24.14 -24.72
N GLN A 134 -3.41 25.34 -24.95
CA GLN A 134 -4.18 26.53 -25.35
C GLN A 134 -4.17 26.72 -26.86
#